data_AF-A0A6M2DIJ3-F1
#
_entry.id   AF-A0A6M2DIJ3-F1
#
_cell.length_a   1.000
_cell.length_b   1.000
_cell.length_c   1.000
_cell.angle_alpha   90.00
_cell.angle_beta   90.00
_cell.angle_gamma   90.00
#
_symmetry.space_group_name_H-M   'P 1'
#
loop_
_entity.id
_entity.type
_entity.pdbx_description
1 polymer ?
#
loop_
_entity_poly.entity_id
_entity_poly.type
_entity_poly.pdbx_seq_one_letter_code
_entity_poly.pdbx_strand_id
1 'polypeptide(L)'
;DGSSDPVVNCRLASIARQILRQSKWCDFATINSSPNYTTGFPFITPRNFAEGNATFSTGKPHFYFYPDSELSADELQLEDITADTRISISVTTEQQGTCSRRGYDVQNSKCNWIVYSGRFMKLKKDSKEYKEGLQYLTEKYPTIKEISKNKKFILGTIELVDVMI
;
A
#
# COMPACT_ATOMS: atom_id res chain seq x y z
N ASP A 1 0.22 9.35 16.37
CA ASP A 1 0.16 10.38 17.44
C ASP A 1 0.69 11.71 16.92
N GLY A 2 -0.16 12.74 16.88
CA GLY A 2 0.20 14.05 16.32
C GLY A 2 0.81 15.01 17.34
N SER A 3 1.64 15.94 16.88
CA SER A 3 2.04 17.12 17.68
C SER A 3 0.82 17.98 17.97
N SER A 4 0.80 18.72 19.09
CA SER A 4 -0.21 19.76 19.31
C SER A 4 -0.06 20.95 18.36
N ASP A 5 1.08 21.05 17.66
CA ASP A 5 1.37 22.09 16.68
C ASP A 5 0.91 21.69 15.26
N PRO A 6 -0.10 22.40 14.68
CA PRO A 6 -0.58 22.13 13.32
C PRO A 6 0.51 22.27 12.24
N VAL A 7 1.50 23.15 12.43
CA VAL A 7 2.58 23.36 11.45
C VAL A 7 3.46 22.12 11.37
N VAL A 8 3.79 21.54 12.54
CA VAL A 8 4.55 20.28 12.62
C VAL A 8 3.76 19.15 11.97
N ASN A 9 2.47 19.02 12.27
CA ASN A 9 1.62 18.00 11.66
C ASN A 9 1.53 18.13 10.13
N CYS A 10 1.37 19.34 9.61
CA CYS A 10 1.38 19.60 8.17
C CYS A 10 2.71 19.21 7.52
N ARG A 11 3.83 19.44 8.20
CA ARG A 11 5.16 19.04 7.72
C ARG A 11 5.31 17.51 7.70
N LEU A 12 4.94 16.83 8.79
CA LEU A 12 4.98 15.37 8.88
C LEU A 12 4.10 14.71 7.81
N ALA A 13 2.87 15.18 7.63
CA ALA A 13 1.99 14.71 6.57
C ALA A 13 2.58 14.91 5.17
N SER A 14 3.29 16.02 4.94
CA SER A 14 3.94 16.30 3.66
C SER A 14 5.11 15.35 3.40
N ILE A 15 5.91 15.04 4.42
CA ILE A 15 7.00 14.05 4.32
C ILE A 15 6.41 12.66 4.04
N ALA A 16 5.36 12.26 4.75
CA ALA A 16 4.71 10.97 4.54
C ALA A 16 4.19 10.82 3.09
N ARG A 17 3.50 11.84 2.57
CA ARG A 17 3.05 11.85 1.17
C ARG A 17 4.21 11.78 0.19
N GLN A 18 5.31 12.48 0.46
CA GLN A 18 6.49 12.43 -0.40
C GLN A 18 7.13 11.03 -0.44
N ILE A 19 7.30 10.38 0.71
CA ILE A 19 7.85 9.02 0.78
C ILE A 19 6.93 8.05 0.03
N LEU A 20 5.61 8.13 0.25
CA LEU A 20 4.64 7.28 -0.43
C LEU A 20 4.68 7.46 -1.96
N ARG A 21 4.71 8.72 -2.44
CA ARG A 21 4.79 9.05 -3.87
C ARG A 21 6.03 8.46 -4.55
N GLN A 22 7.17 8.54 -3.89
CA GLN A 22 8.45 8.08 -4.44
C GLN A 22 8.57 6.55 -4.43
N SER A 23 7.79 5.86 -3.60
CA SER A 23 7.88 4.41 -3.40
C SER A 23 7.13 3.64 -4.48
N LYS A 24 7.70 2.52 -4.94
CA LYS A 24 7.12 1.66 -5.99
C LYS A 24 6.37 0.45 -5.44
N TRP A 25 6.58 0.09 -4.19
CA TRP A 25 5.93 -1.05 -3.55
C TRP A 25 5.97 -0.83 -2.04
N CYS A 26 5.16 -1.54 -1.29
CA CYS A 26 5.12 -1.50 0.17
C CYS A 26 5.15 -2.91 0.74
N ASP A 27 5.57 -3.05 1.99
CA ASP A 27 5.23 -4.23 2.78
C ASP A 27 3.74 -4.15 3.10
N PHE A 28 2.95 -5.16 2.73
CA PHE A 28 1.51 -5.20 2.94
C PHE A 28 1.17 -6.29 3.94
N ALA A 29 0.82 -5.88 5.16
CA ALA A 29 0.52 -6.75 6.28
C ALA A 29 -0.99 -6.99 6.42
N THR A 30 -1.35 -8.27 6.56
CA THR A 30 -2.70 -8.78 6.83
C THR A 30 -2.67 -9.69 8.06
N ILE A 31 -3.84 -10.15 8.52
CA ILE A 31 -3.94 -11.19 9.55
C ILE A 31 -4.32 -12.48 8.84
N ASN A 32 -3.46 -13.50 8.93
CA ASN A 32 -3.66 -14.76 8.24
C ASN A 32 -4.97 -15.43 8.73
N SER A 33 -5.90 -15.70 7.84
CA SER A 33 -7.20 -16.32 8.17
C SER A 33 -7.26 -17.81 7.87
N SER A 34 -6.26 -18.36 7.17
CA SER A 34 -6.30 -19.72 6.67
C SER A 34 -6.09 -20.75 7.78
N PRO A 35 -7.00 -21.73 7.96
CA PRO A 35 -6.92 -22.73 9.04
C PRO A 35 -5.79 -23.76 8.86
N ASN A 36 -5.23 -23.85 7.64
CA ASN A 36 -4.20 -24.84 7.29
C ASN A 36 -2.76 -24.28 7.43
N TYR A 37 -2.63 -23.02 7.85
CA TYR A 37 -1.34 -22.33 7.99
C TYR A 37 -1.23 -21.65 9.37
N THR A 38 -0.54 -20.51 9.44
CA THR A 38 -0.32 -19.71 10.65
C THR A 38 -1.53 -18.82 10.95
N THR A 39 -2.70 -19.41 11.19
CA THR A 39 -3.94 -18.65 11.48
C THR A 39 -3.74 -17.66 12.62
N GLY A 40 -4.18 -16.43 12.43
CA GLY A 40 -4.05 -15.33 13.39
C GLY A 40 -2.69 -14.64 13.41
N PHE A 41 -1.68 -15.15 12.70
CA PHE A 41 -0.37 -14.50 12.63
C PHE A 41 -0.40 -13.34 11.63
N PRO A 42 0.41 -12.29 11.84
CA PRO A 42 0.65 -11.29 10.81
C PRO A 42 1.26 -11.95 9.58
N PHE A 43 0.70 -11.67 8.40
CA PHE A 43 1.22 -12.15 7.13
C PHE A 43 1.58 -10.96 6.24
N ILE A 44 2.82 -10.92 5.75
CA ILE A 44 3.37 -9.75 5.06
C ILE A 44 3.89 -10.18 3.69
N THR A 45 3.46 -9.47 2.65
CA THR A 45 4.03 -9.63 1.30
C THR A 45 4.30 -8.27 0.67
N PRO A 46 5.29 -8.16 -0.23
CA PRO A 46 5.48 -6.96 -1.04
C PRO A 46 4.27 -6.72 -1.95
N ARG A 47 3.77 -5.48 -2.00
CA ARG A 47 2.64 -5.12 -2.88
C ARG A 47 2.91 -3.83 -3.64
N ASN A 48 2.65 -3.88 -4.95
CA ASN A 48 2.66 -2.70 -5.80
C ASN A 48 1.46 -1.80 -5.48
N PHE A 49 1.66 -0.49 -5.58
CA PHE A 49 0.59 0.47 -5.38
C PHE A 49 0.84 1.76 -6.17
N ALA A 50 -0.25 2.50 -6.42
CA ALA A 50 -0.18 3.86 -6.92
C ALA A 50 -1.06 4.77 -6.06
N GLU A 51 -0.63 6.01 -5.82
CA GLU A 51 -1.35 6.96 -4.98
C GLU A 51 -1.74 8.24 -5.74
N GLY A 52 -1.36 8.32 -7.01
CA GLY A 52 -1.61 9.44 -7.89
C GLY A 52 -0.92 9.22 -9.23
N ASN A 53 -0.73 10.30 -9.99
CA ASN A 53 -0.08 10.26 -11.29
C ASN A 53 1.31 10.92 -11.24
N ALA A 54 1.91 11.14 -12.41
CA ALA A 54 3.23 11.75 -12.52
C ALA A 54 3.30 13.18 -11.97
N THR A 55 2.18 13.91 -11.90
CA THR A 55 2.15 15.33 -11.50
C THR A 55 1.60 15.55 -10.10
N PHE A 56 0.65 14.75 -9.60
CA PHE A 56 0.08 14.89 -8.26
C PHE A 56 -0.07 13.56 -7.50
N SER A 57 -0.19 13.70 -6.18
CA SER A 57 -0.33 12.64 -5.19
C SER A 57 -1.62 12.88 -4.41
N THR A 58 -2.46 11.86 -4.25
CA THR A 58 -3.64 11.94 -3.35
C THR A 58 -3.26 11.62 -1.90
N GLY A 59 -2.11 10.96 -1.69
CA GLY A 59 -1.74 10.38 -0.40
C GLY A 59 -2.54 9.12 -0.05
N LYS A 60 -3.39 8.63 -0.97
CA LYS A 60 -4.22 7.44 -0.79
C LYS A 60 -3.73 6.31 -1.70
N PRO A 61 -3.11 5.25 -1.17
CA PRO A 61 -2.60 4.16 -1.99
C PRO A 61 -3.75 3.30 -2.53
N HIS A 62 -3.65 2.96 -3.81
CA HIS A 62 -4.50 2.02 -4.52
C HIS A 62 -3.70 0.77 -4.85
N PHE A 63 -4.28 -0.37 -4.54
CA PHE A 63 -3.70 -1.70 -4.70
C PHE A 63 -4.51 -2.49 -5.70
N TYR A 64 -3.85 -3.45 -6.35
CA TYR A 64 -4.54 -4.46 -7.14
C TYR A 64 -4.18 -5.85 -6.65
N PHE A 65 -5.07 -6.80 -6.93
CA PHE A 65 -4.90 -8.23 -6.74
C PHE A 65 -5.35 -8.92 -8.02
N TYR A 66 -4.59 -9.93 -8.42
CA TYR A 66 -4.85 -10.73 -9.59
C TYR A 66 -4.59 -12.20 -9.27
N PRO A 67 -5.57 -12.91 -8.68
CA PRO A 67 -5.45 -14.33 -8.42
C PRO A 67 -5.54 -15.08 -9.75
N ASP A 68 -4.38 -15.52 -10.25
CA ASP A 68 -4.23 -16.19 -11.54
C ASP A 68 -4.24 -17.72 -11.44
N SER A 69 -4.01 -18.27 -10.24
CA SER A 69 -3.87 -19.68 -9.94
C SER A 69 -4.39 -20.02 -8.53
N GLU A 70 -4.70 -21.31 -8.31
CA GLU A 70 -4.99 -21.81 -6.97
C GLU A 70 -3.70 -21.79 -6.15
N LEU A 71 -3.71 -21.08 -5.01
CA LEU A 71 -2.61 -20.91 -4.05
C LEU A 71 -1.51 -19.91 -4.45
N SER A 72 -1.91 -18.69 -4.83
CA SER A 72 -1.00 -17.54 -4.96
C SER A 72 -0.99 -16.67 -3.69
N ALA A 73 0.05 -15.83 -3.53
CA ALA A 73 0.08 -14.84 -2.45
C ALA A 73 -1.10 -13.85 -2.51
N ASP A 74 -1.58 -13.55 -3.72
CA ASP A 74 -2.77 -12.72 -3.92
C ASP A 74 -4.04 -13.42 -3.43
N GLU A 75 -4.19 -14.72 -3.65
CA GLU A 75 -5.33 -15.50 -3.13
C GLU A 75 -5.33 -15.51 -1.60
N LEU A 76 -4.18 -15.79 -0.97
CA LEU A 76 -4.05 -15.79 0.49
C LEU A 76 -4.35 -14.42 1.10
N GLN A 77 -3.82 -13.33 0.52
CA GLN A 77 -4.13 -12.00 1.03
C GLN A 77 -5.58 -11.57 0.76
N LEU A 78 -6.20 -12.02 -0.33
CA LEU A 78 -7.62 -11.81 -0.58
C LEU A 78 -8.50 -12.54 0.45
N GLU A 79 -8.12 -13.77 0.83
CA GLU A 79 -8.77 -14.52 1.91
C GLU A 79 -8.64 -13.77 3.25
N ASP A 80 -7.44 -13.32 3.58
CA ASP A 80 -7.15 -12.56 4.80
C ASP A 80 -7.99 -11.28 4.88
N ILE A 81 -7.93 -10.41 3.86
CA ILE A 81 -8.65 -9.12 3.88
C ILE A 81 -10.16 -9.26 3.76
N THR A 82 -10.64 -10.42 3.31
CA THR A 82 -12.08 -10.74 3.31
C THR A 82 -12.55 -11.15 4.72
N ALA A 83 -11.72 -11.89 5.46
CA ALA A 83 -12.01 -12.29 6.84
C ALA A 83 -11.81 -11.14 7.83
N ASP A 84 -10.74 -10.36 7.66
CA ASP A 84 -10.41 -9.20 8.48
C ASP A 84 -9.84 -8.07 7.63
N THR A 85 -10.58 -6.98 7.50
CA THR A 85 -10.16 -5.85 6.66
C THR A 85 -8.98 -5.07 7.24
N ARG A 86 -8.53 -5.32 8.47
CA ARG A 86 -7.39 -4.59 9.06
C ARG A 86 -6.11 -4.87 8.29
N ILE A 87 -5.46 -3.80 7.84
CA ILE A 87 -4.17 -3.85 7.16
C ILE A 87 -3.21 -2.79 7.72
N SER A 88 -1.92 -3.08 7.62
CA SER A 88 -0.86 -2.09 7.77
C SER A 88 0.06 -2.17 6.56
N ILE A 89 0.43 -1.02 6.00
CA ILE A 89 1.44 -0.95 4.95
C ILE A 89 2.64 -0.16 5.44
N SER A 90 3.83 -0.59 5.06
CA SER A 90 5.07 0.15 5.32
C SER A 90 5.80 0.46 4.03
N VAL A 91 6.34 1.67 3.93
CA VAL A 91 7.29 2.04 2.89
C VAL A 91 8.51 2.72 3.53
N THR A 92 9.67 2.47 2.96
CA THR A 92 10.93 3.08 3.40
C THR A 92 11.67 3.70 2.23
N THR A 93 12.34 4.82 2.49
CA THR A 93 13.23 5.45 1.50
C THR A 93 14.36 4.52 1.04
N GLU A 94 14.66 3.45 1.78
CA GLU A 94 15.60 2.42 1.37
C GLU A 94 15.10 1.51 0.25
N GLN A 95 13.78 1.42 0.00
CA GLN A 95 13.27 0.71 -1.18
C GLN A 95 13.74 1.34 -2.50
N GLN A 96 14.27 2.57 -2.44
CA GLN A 96 14.92 3.27 -3.56
C GLN A 96 16.45 3.34 -3.41
N GLY A 97 17.02 2.76 -2.34
CA GLY A 97 18.44 2.79 -1.98
C GLY A 97 18.92 4.11 -1.38
N THR A 98 18.02 4.97 -0.87
CA THR A 98 18.39 6.31 -0.40
C THR A 98 19.26 6.28 0.85
N CYS A 99 19.03 5.32 1.77
CA CYS A 99 19.78 5.21 3.01
C CYS A 99 21.17 4.62 2.71
N SER A 100 21.22 3.53 1.93
CA SER A 100 22.47 2.90 1.50
C SER A 100 23.39 3.87 0.75
N ARG A 101 22.86 4.65 -0.21
CA ARG A 101 23.65 5.67 -0.92
C ARG A 101 24.23 6.76 -0.03
N ARG A 102 23.64 6.96 1.15
CA ARG A 102 24.09 7.94 2.16
C ARG A 102 24.92 7.31 3.28
N GLY A 103 25.17 6.00 3.22
CA GLY A 103 25.88 5.26 4.27
C GLY A 103 25.10 5.15 5.57
N TYR A 104 23.76 5.22 5.51
CA TYR A 104 22.90 5.05 6.67
C TYR A 104 22.40 3.62 6.76
N ASP A 105 22.48 3.05 7.97
CA ASP A 105 21.76 1.83 8.33
C ASP A 105 20.24 2.07 8.29
N VAL A 106 19.46 1.02 8.02
CA VAL A 106 17.99 1.11 7.94
C VAL A 106 17.32 1.47 9.26
N GLN A 107 17.97 1.21 10.40
CA GLN A 107 17.52 1.62 11.73
C GLN A 107 17.92 3.05 12.09
N ASN A 108 18.73 3.71 11.24
CA ASN A 108 19.09 5.10 11.48
C ASN A 108 17.84 5.98 11.36
N SER A 109 17.65 6.90 12.32
CA SER A 109 16.55 7.89 12.31
C SER A 109 16.49 8.75 11.03
N LYS A 110 17.57 8.85 10.25
CA LYS A 110 17.61 9.54 8.96
C LYS A 110 17.16 8.67 7.78
N CYS A 111 17.01 7.36 7.99
CA CYS A 111 16.43 6.42 7.04
C CYS A 111 14.93 6.36 7.25
N ASN A 112 14.21 7.28 6.61
CA ASN A 112 12.79 7.47 6.88
C ASN A 112 11.98 6.28 6.36
N TRP A 113 11.01 5.88 7.18
CA TRP A 113 9.95 4.93 6.87
C TRP A 113 8.62 5.49 7.38
N ILE A 114 7.52 5.01 6.82
CA ILE A 114 6.17 5.36 7.25
C ILE A 114 5.32 4.10 7.31
N VAL A 115 4.41 4.05 8.29
CA VAL A 115 3.42 2.98 8.40
C VAL A 115 2.02 3.58 8.32
N TYR A 116 1.23 3.12 7.36
CA TYR A 116 -0.18 3.47 7.23
C TYR A 116 -0.99 2.30 7.75
N SER A 117 -1.80 2.52 8.79
CA SER A 117 -2.67 1.49 9.36
C SER A 117 -4.13 1.85 9.12
N GLY A 118 -4.94 0.86 8.78
CA GLY A 118 -6.33 1.11 8.42
C GLY A 118 -7.08 -0.15 8.02
N ARG A 119 -8.10 0.03 7.19
CA ARG A 119 -8.93 -1.06 6.66
C ARG A 119 -8.85 -1.12 5.15
N PHE A 120 -8.68 -2.31 4.59
CA PHE A 120 -8.78 -2.53 3.16
C PHE A 120 -10.23 -2.32 2.69
N MET A 121 -10.38 -1.51 1.66
CA MET A 121 -11.65 -1.19 1.03
C MET A 121 -11.60 -1.62 -0.43
N LYS A 122 -12.36 -2.66 -0.78
CA LYS A 122 -12.55 -3.07 -2.17
C LYS A 122 -13.38 -2.04 -2.91
N LEU A 123 -12.87 -1.57 -4.05
CA LEU A 123 -13.52 -0.55 -4.86
C LEU A 123 -14.49 -1.17 -5.88
N LYS A 124 -15.64 -0.52 -6.05
CA LYS A 124 -16.67 -0.93 -7.03
C LYS A 124 -16.21 -0.54 -8.43
N LYS A 125 -16.24 -1.47 -9.41
CA LYS A 125 -15.69 -1.28 -10.77
C LYS A 125 -16.17 -0.01 -11.48
N ASP A 126 -17.41 0.42 -11.26
CA ASP A 126 -17.98 1.59 -11.95
C ASP A 126 -17.83 2.91 -11.16
N SER A 127 -17.29 2.86 -9.94
CA SER A 127 -17.08 4.05 -9.12
C SER A 127 -16.01 4.96 -9.71
N LYS A 128 -16.12 6.26 -9.42
CA LYS A 128 -15.11 7.27 -9.80
C LYS A 128 -13.73 6.87 -9.26
N GLU A 129 -13.67 6.48 -7.99
CA GLU A 129 -12.43 6.11 -7.31
C GLU A 129 -11.77 4.87 -7.93
N TYR A 130 -12.55 3.87 -8.37
CA TYR A 130 -11.98 2.73 -9.10
C TYR A 130 -11.32 3.16 -10.41
N LYS A 131 -11.97 4.05 -11.17
CA LYS A 131 -11.43 4.52 -12.46
C LYS A 131 -10.16 5.33 -12.26
N GLU A 132 -10.13 6.22 -11.28
CA GLU A 132 -8.95 7.01 -10.91
C GLU A 132 -7.82 6.12 -10.39
N GLY A 133 -8.10 5.21 -9.47
CA GLY A 133 -7.13 4.25 -8.94
C GLY A 133 -6.54 3.35 -10.02
N LEU A 134 -7.38 2.85 -10.94
CA LEU A 134 -6.93 2.04 -12.06
C LEU A 134 -6.05 2.86 -13.01
N GLN A 135 -6.43 4.10 -13.30
CA GLN A 135 -5.61 5.01 -14.10
C GLN A 135 -4.23 5.18 -13.45
N TYR A 136 -4.15 5.55 -12.17
CA TYR A 136 -2.87 5.70 -11.45
C TYR A 136 -2.01 4.44 -11.51
N LEU A 137 -2.63 3.29 -11.29
CA LEU A 137 -1.96 1.99 -11.36
C LEU A 137 -1.43 1.69 -12.78
N THR A 138 -2.23 1.92 -13.83
CA THR A 138 -1.82 1.66 -15.21
C THR A 138 -0.75 2.64 -15.71
N GLU A 139 -0.78 3.89 -15.26
CA GLU A 139 0.28 4.86 -15.57
C GLU A 139 1.60 4.47 -14.91
N LYS A 140 1.55 3.99 -13.66
CA LYS A 140 2.75 3.58 -12.91
C LYS A 140 3.27 2.19 -13.32
N TYR A 141 2.37 1.27 -13.69
CA TYR A 141 2.67 -0.09 -14.12
C TYR A 141 1.85 -0.43 -15.38
N PRO A 142 2.40 -0.17 -16.59
CA PRO A 142 1.68 -0.37 -17.85
C PRO A 142 1.12 -1.78 -18.07
N THR A 143 1.75 -2.80 -17.47
CA THR A 143 1.30 -4.21 -17.54
C THR A 143 -0.08 -4.43 -16.92
N ILE A 144 -0.52 -3.58 -15.98
CA ILE A 144 -1.84 -3.67 -15.35
C ILE A 144 -2.97 -3.45 -16.35
N LYS A 145 -2.73 -2.74 -17.45
CA LYS A 145 -3.76 -2.45 -18.47
C LYS A 145 -4.37 -3.74 -19.03
N GLU A 146 -3.56 -4.75 -19.28
CA GLU A 146 -4.05 -6.05 -19.76
C GLU A 146 -4.59 -6.92 -18.62
N ILE A 147 -3.90 -6.95 -17.47
CA ILE A 147 -4.31 -7.72 -16.28
C ILE A 147 -5.71 -7.29 -15.79
N SER A 148 -5.99 -5.99 -15.81
CA SER A 148 -7.26 -5.41 -15.32
C SER A 148 -8.50 -5.82 -16.14
N LYS A 149 -8.30 -6.37 -17.35
CA LYS A 149 -9.40 -6.93 -18.16
C LYS A 149 -9.90 -8.26 -17.60
N ASN A 150 -9.13 -8.94 -16.76
CA ASN A 150 -9.56 -10.19 -16.17
C ASN A 150 -10.69 -9.96 -15.14
N LYS A 151 -11.70 -10.84 -15.16
CA LYS A 151 -12.85 -10.78 -14.25
C LYS A 151 -12.44 -10.87 -12.77
N LYS A 152 -11.38 -11.62 -12.46
CA LYS A 152 -10.83 -11.80 -11.11
C LYS A 152 -9.99 -10.62 -10.60
N PHE A 153 -9.70 -9.63 -11.45
CA PHE A 153 -8.97 -8.45 -11.01
C PHE A 153 -9.77 -7.70 -9.94
N ILE A 154 -9.11 -7.47 -8.80
CA ILE A 154 -9.65 -6.71 -7.68
C ILE A 154 -8.78 -5.49 -7.49
N LEU A 155 -9.43 -4.35 -7.30
CA LEU A 155 -8.78 -3.09 -6.96
C LEU A 155 -9.35 -2.62 -5.63
N GLY A 156 -8.48 -2.11 -4.77
CA GLY A 156 -8.88 -1.58 -3.49
C GLY A 156 -7.94 -0.49 -3.00
N THR A 157 -8.29 0.06 -1.87
CA THR A 157 -7.55 1.14 -1.22
C THR A 157 -7.62 0.98 0.30
N ILE A 158 -7.02 1.90 1.03
CA ILE A 158 -7.04 1.94 2.49
C ILE A 158 -8.01 3.02 2.98
N GLU A 159 -8.93 2.62 3.86
CA GLU A 159 -9.58 3.53 4.81
C GLU A 159 -8.60 3.76 5.95
N LEU A 160 -7.94 4.92 5.91
CA LEU A 160 -6.83 5.25 6.79
C LEU A 160 -7.32 5.53 8.22
N VAL A 161 -6.68 4.90 9.20
CA VAL A 161 -6.93 5.13 10.63
C VAL A 161 -5.79 5.93 11.25
N ASP A 162 -4.54 5.56 10.96
CA ASP A 162 -3.36 6.25 11.50
C ASP A 162 -2.17 6.20 10.53
N VAL A 163 -1.28 7.18 10.66
CA VAL A 163 0.01 7.24 9.95
C VAL A 163 1.11 7.48 10.98
N MET A 164 2.03 6.52 11.06
CA MET A 164 3.28 6.65 11.79
C MET A 164 4.39 7.12 10.85
N ILE A 165 5.18 8.08 11.32
CA ILE A 165 6.34 8.66 10.63
C ILE A 165 7.45 8.99 11.62
#